data_AF-A0A1B1S5V4-F1
#
_entry.id   AF-A0A1B1S5V4-F1
#
_cell.length_a   1.000
_cell.length_b   1.000
_cell.length_c   1.000
_cell.angle_alpha   90.00
_cell.angle_beta   90.00
_cell.angle_gamma   90.00
#
_symmetry.space_group_name_H-M   'P 1'
#
loop_
_entity.id
_entity.type
_entity.pdbx_description
1 polymer ?
#
loop_
_entity_poly.entity_id
_entity_poly.type
_entity_poly.pdbx_seq_one_letter_code
_entity_poly.pdbx_strand_id
1 'polypeptide(L)'
;MRKLLLFLYVISLVVVLIGFYGMNFFTETVVEDGTGGGNGNPALFIPVFLMPFFFYFLYGTTELSMRLAEKIKTNKTLVTSLIFSVIAAAIIIIYTENKAQDLRKTIVQKQVNFETVSQVPLWSTFSNAIFFNALTFILVLLICYIIGAVWSIYRERRKRVFPSK
;
A
#
# COMPACT_ATOMS: atom_id res chain seq x y z
N MET A 1 -15.79 14.75 8.61
CA MET A 1 -14.71 14.54 9.57
C MET A 1 -14.62 15.83 10.38
N ARG A 2 -14.38 15.78 11.69
CA ARG A 2 -14.21 17.03 12.47
C ARG A 2 -12.96 17.77 11.95
N LYS A 3 -12.92 19.11 12.04
CA LYS A 3 -11.80 19.92 11.50
C LYS A 3 -10.42 19.46 12.02
N LEU A 4 -10.33 19.18 13.32
CA LEU A 4 -9.12 18.64 13.95
C LEU A 4 -8.70 17.29 13.36
N LEU A 5 -9.66 16.38 13.16
CA LEU A 5 -9.38 15.06 12.61
C LEU A 5 -8.93 15.13 11.15
N LEU A 6 -9.50 16.07 10.38
CA LEU A 6 -9.08 16.34 9.00
C LEU A 6 -7.67 16.92 8.96
N PHE A 7 -7.34 17.84 9.87
CA PHE A 7 -6.00 18.40 10.00
C PHE A 7 -4.95 17.32 10.30
N LEU A 8 -5.22 16.45 11.27
CA LEU A 8 -4.37 15.30 11.58
C LEU A 8 -4.25 14.33 10.39
N TYR A 9 -5.30 14.19 9.60
CA TYR A 9 -5.30 13.34 8.40
C TYR A 9 -4.36 13.92 7.34
N VAL A 10 -4.44 15.23 7.09
CA VAL A 10 -3.56 15.90 6.12
C VAL A 10 -2.10 15.79 6.56
N ILE A 11 -1.79 16.01 7.84
CA ILE A 11 -0.43 15.80 8.37
C ILE A 11 0.02 14.36 8.13
N SER A 12 -0.83 13.39 8.50
CA SER A 12 -0.52 11.97 8.35
C SER A 12 -0.30 11.59 6.89
N LEU A 13 -1.11 12.11 5.97
CA LEU A 13 -0.94 11.92 4.53
C LEU A 13 0.41 12.44 4.05
N VAL A 14 0.79 13.65 4.43
CA VAL A 14 2.08 14.25 4.03
C VAL A 14 3.25 13.44 4.59
N VAL A 15 3.19 13.06 5.88
CA VAL A 15 4.23 12.26 6.52
C VAL A 15 4.35 10.88 5.88
N VAL A 16 3.24 10.21 5.59
CA VAL A 16 3.23 8.92 4.90
C VAL A 16 3.78 9.07 3.48
N LEU A 17 3.39 10.10 2.72
CA LEU A 17 3.94 10.36 1.38
C LEU A 17 5.46 10.54 1.44
N ILE A 18 5.97 11.39 2.34
CA ILE A 18 7.42 11.62 2.50
C ILE A 18 8.12 10.31 2.86
N GLY A 19 7.58 9.54 3.81
CA GLY A 19 8.15 8.25 4.20
C GLY A 19 8.17 7.25 3.05
N PHE A 20 7.03 7.10 2.37
CA PHE A 20 6.85 6.14 1.28
C PHE A 20 7.79 6.45 0.12
N TYR A 21 7.86 7.70 -0.35
CA TYR A 21 8.81 8.06 -1.40
C TYR A 21 10.26 8.09 -0.91
N GLY A 22 10.47 8.47 0.35
CA GLY A 22 11.77 8.50 1.00
C GLY A 22 12.46 7.14 1.04
N MET A 23 11.69 6.05 1.16
CA MET A 23 12.20 4.68 1.11
C MET A 23 12.97 4.35 -0.18
N ASN A 24 12.67 5.02 -1.31
CA ASN A 24 13.41 4.81 -2.56
C ASN A 24 14.88 5.18 -2.44
N PHE A 25 15.23 6.20 -1.62
CA PHE A 25 16.62 6.62 -1.42
C PHE A 25 17.46 5.56 -0.71
N PHE A 26 16.83 4.62 -0.01
CA PHE A 26 17.48 3.51 0.65
C PHE A 26 17.48 2.23 -0.21
N THR A 27 17.25 2.38 -1.53
CA THR A 27 17.36 1.24 -2.46
C THR A 27 18.83 1.03 -2.81
N GLU A 28 19.37 -0.13 -2.41
CA GLU A 28 20.73 -0.51 -2.78
C GLU A 28 20.81 -0.93 -4.25
N THR A 29 21.95 -0.67 -4.88
CA THR A 29 22.26 -1.14 -6.23
C THR A 29 22.80 -2.56 -6.19
N VAL A 30 22.40 -3.39 -7.16
CA VAL A 30 22.91 -4.76 -7.29
C VAL A 30 24.28 -4.73 -7.99
N VAL A 31 25.36 -4.78 -7.19
CA VAL A 31 26.76 -4.80 -7.64
C VAL A 31 27.43 -6.14 -7.27
N GLU A 32 28.36 -6.61 -8.10
CA GLU A 32 29.11 -7.85 -7.87
C GLU A 32 30.26 -7.61 -6.88
N ASP A 33 29.94 -7.49 -5.59
CA ASP A 33 30.94 -7.22 -4.55
C ASP A 33 30.86 -8.16 -3.34
N GLY A 34 29.84 -9.04 -3.26
CA GLY A 34 29.67 -9.97 -2.14
C GLY A 34 29.43 -9.28 -0.80
N THR A 35 29.17 -7.96 -0.77
CA THR A 35 28.94 -7.20 0.47
C THR A 35 27.47 -6.85 0.72
N GLY A 36 26.59 -7.12 -0.26
CA GLY A 36 25.16 -6.77 -0.18
C GLY A 36 24.23 -7.92 0.22
N GLY A 37 23.14 -7.59 0.93
CA GLY A 37 21.96 -8.47 1.09
C GLY A 37 21.92 -9.39 2.32
N GLY A 38 23.01 -9.53 3.09
CA GLY A 38 23.08 -10.46 4.23
C GLY A 38 22.37 -10.01 5.51
N ASN A 39 22.24 -8.70 5.75
CA ASN A 39 21.74 -8.12 7.03
C ASN A 39 20.27 -7.68 7.00
N GLY A 40 19.47 -8.19 6.05
CA GLY A 40 18.09 -7.75 5.86
C GLY A 40 18.00 -6.30 5.35
N ASN A 41 16.88 -5.62 5.63
CA ASN A 41 16.63 -4.25 5.14
C ASN A 41 16.42 -3.26 6.31
N PRO A 42 17.50 -2.62 6.82
CA PRO A 42 17.41 -1.67 7.93
C PRO A 42 16.47 -0.50 7.68
N ALA A 43 16.29 -0.10 6.41
CA ALA A 43 15.39 1.00 6.05
C ALA A 43 13.93 0.70 6.43
N LEU A 44 13.54 -0.57 6.60
CA LEU A 44 12.20 -0.94 7.10
C LEU A 44 11.92 -0.41 8.52
N PHE A 45 12.91 0.06 9.26
CA PHE A 45 12.67 0.78 10.51
C PHE A 45 11.91 2.10 10.31
N ILE A 46 12.07 2.76 9.17
CA ILE A 46 11.39 4.01 8.82
C ILE A 46 9.86 3.81 8.81
N PRO A 47 9.27 2.89 8.02
CA PRO A 47 7.83 2.68 8.03
C PRO A 47 7.30 2.20 9.39
N VAL A 48 8.11 1.50 10.20
CA VAL A 48 7.74 1.14 11.58
C VAL A 48 7.60 2.38 12.46
N PHE A 49 8.54 3.33 12.38
CA PHE A 49 8.44 4.59 13.11
C PHE A 49 7.25 5.45 12.64
N LEU A 50 6.95 5.41 11.34
CA LEU A 50 5.82 6.13 10.74
C LEU A 50 4.46 5.47 10.99
N MET A 51 4.42 4.29 11.61
CA MET A 51 3.21 3.50 11.79
C MET A 51 2.03 4.25 12.44
N PRO A 52 2.20 5.13 13.45
CA PRO A 52 1.08 5.90 13.99
C PRO A 52 0.41 6.81 12.95
N PHE A 53 1.21 7.49 12.13
CA PHE A 53 0.73 8.31 11.03
C PHE A 53 0.12 7.45 9.93
N PHE A 54 0.72 6.30 9.64
CA PHE A 54 0.21 5.35 8.67
C PHE A 54 -1.18 4.84 9.04
N PHE A 55 -1.41 4.44 10.30
CA PHE A 55 -2.73 4.01 10.76
C PHE A 55 -3.76 5.14 10.72
N TYR A 56 -3.37 6.35 11.09
CA TYR A 56 -4.27 7.50 11.01
C TYR A 56 -4.63 7.85 9.56
N PHE A 57 -3.66 7.75 8.65
CA PHE A 57 -3.87 7.87 7.21
C PHE A 57 -4.84 6.79 6.69
N LEU A 58 -4.60 5.51 6.98
CA LEU A 58 -5.48 4.41 6.56
C LEU A 58 -6.93 4.62 7.06
N TYR A 59 -7.09 4.98 8.34
CA TYR A 59 -8.39 5.30 8.91
C TYR A 59 -9.05 6.46 8.18
N GLY A 60 -8.35 7.59 8.03
CA GLY A 60 -8.89 8.79 7.41
C GLY A 60 -9.26 8.58 5.94
N THR A 61 -8.42 7.89 5.17
CA THR A 61 -8.71 7.54 3.77
C THR A 61 -9.91 6.62 3.69
N THR A 62 -9.98 5.58 4.52
CA THR A 62 -11.14 4.66 4.56
C THR A 62 -12.43 5.38 4.94
N GLU A 63 -12.39 6.29 5.93
CA GLU A 63 -13.56 7.08 6.34
C GLU A 63 -14.02 8.02 5.21
N LEU A 64 -13.08 8.67 4.52
CA LEU A 64 -13.38 9.51 3.35
C LEU A 64 -13.97 8.70 2.20
N SER A 65 -13.41 7.51 1.93
CA SER A 65 -13.93 6.59 0.92
C SER A 65 -15.34 6.10 1.24
N MET A 66 -15.63 5.77 2.50
CA MET A 66 -16.98 5.43 2.95
C MET A 66 -17.94 6.60 2.70
N ARG A 67 -17.58 7.82 3.12
CA ARG A 67 -18.40 9.02 2.89
C ARG A 67 -18.59 9.33 1.39
N LEU A 68 -17.59 9.05 0.57
CA LEU A 68 -17.67 9.20 -0.87
C LEU A 68 -18.65 8.17 -1.45
N ALA A 69 -18.57 6.92 -1.01
CA ALA A 69 -19.49 5.85 -1.37
C ALA A 69 -20.95 6.18 -1.00
N GLU A 70 -21.20 6.68 0.21
CA GLU A 70 -22.53 7.12 0.67
C GLU A 70 -23.11 8.26 -0.19
N LYS A 71 -22.26 9.10 -0.82
CA LYS A 71 -22.71 10.19 -1.70
C LYS A 71 -23.06 9.72 -3.11
N ILE A 72 -22.60 8.54 -3.54
CA ILE A 72 -22.90 8.00 -4.86
C ILE A 72 -24.35 7.49 -4.86
N LYS A 73 -25.24 8.22 -5.55
CA LYS A 73 -26.69 7.94 -5.54
C LYS A 73 -27.09 6.61 -6.18
N THR A 74 -26.26 6.07 -7.08
CA THR A 74 -26.57 4.92 -7.91
C THR A 74 -25.74 3.70 -7.52
N ASN A 75 -26.41 2.66 -7.02
CA ASN A 75 -25.77 1.37 -6.68
C ASN A 75 -24.96 0.79 -7.85
N LYS A 76 -25.43 0.95 -9.09
CA LYS A 76 -24.71 0.47 -10.28
C LYS A 76 -23.33 1.13 -10.40
N THR A 77 -23.26 2.46 -10.28
CA THR A 77 -22.00 3.21 -10.38
C THR A 77 -21.01 2.79 -9.30
N LEU A 78 -21.49 2.60 -8.07
CA LEU A 78 -20.67 2.18 -6.94
C LEU A 78 -20.16 0.74 -7.10
N VAL A 79 -20.97 -0.18 -7.61
CA VAL A 79 -20.54 -1.56 -7.90
C VAL A 79 -19.52 -1.57 -9.03
N THR A 80 -19.75 -0.81 -10.10
CA THR A 80 -18.81 -0.67 -11.22
C THR A 80 -17.46 -0.12 -10.74
N SER A 81 -17.44 0.96 -9.94
CA SER A 81 -16.19 1.52 -9.43
C SER A 81 -15.44 0.56 -8.49
N LEU A 82 -16.16 -0.24 -7.70
CA LEU A 82 -15.58 -1.31 -6.88
C LEU A 82 -14.91 -2.38 -7.75
N ILE A 83 -15.58 -2.86 -8.79
CA ILE A 83 -15.02 -3.86 -9.72
C ILE A 83 -13.73 -3.33 -10.35
N PHE A 84 -13.74 -2.10 -10.88
CA PHE A 84 -12.55 -1.49 -11.46
C PHE A 84 -11.42 -1.32 -10.42
N SER A 85 -11.76 -0.96 -9.18
CA SER A 85 -10.76 -0.82 -8.11
C SER A 85 -10.11 -2.15 -7.74
N VAL A 86 -10.89 -3.23 -7.68
CA VAL A 86 -10.38 -4.59 -7.42
C VAL A 86 -9.50 -5.07 -8.55
N ILE A 87 -9.92 -4.88 -9.80
CA ILE A 87 -9.11 -5.25 -10.98
C ILE A 87 -7.80 -4.47 -10.99
N ALA A 88 -7.85 -3.15 -10.79
CA ALA A 88 -6.65 -2.31 -10.73
C ALA A 88 -5.70 -2.75 -9.60
N ALA A 89 -6.23 -3.04 -8.41
CA ALA A 89 -5.43 -3.54 -7.29
C ALA A 89 -4.75 -4.87 -7.62
N ALA A 90 -5.48 -5.81 -8.22
CA ALA A 90 -4.93 -7.11 -8.64
C ALA A 90 -3.81 -6.94 -9.69
N ILE A 91 -4.01 -6.06 -10.68
CA ILE A 91 -2.98 -5.76 -11.70
C ILE A 91 -1.72 -5.21 -11.04
N ILE A 92 -1.85 -4.25 -10.11
CA ILE A 92 -0.70 -3.67 -9.42
C ILE A 92 0.04 -4.75 -8.61
N ILE A 93 -0.67 -5.60 -7.86
CA ILE A 93 -0.06 -6.68 -7.08
C ILE A 93 0.73 -7.63 -8.00
N ILE A 94 0.12 -8.10 -9.08
CA ILE A 94 0.78 -9.01 -10.04
C ILE A 94 2.01 -8.36 -10.67
N TYR A 95 1.90 -7.08 -11.07
CA TYR A 95 3.01 -6.34 -11.64
C TYR A 95 4.18 -6.19 -10.65
N THR A 96 3.89 -5.80 -9.41
CA THR A 96 4.88 -5.62 -8.35
C THR A 96 5.58 -6.94 -8.02
N GLU A 97 4.83 -8.04 -7.90
CA GLU A 97 5.39 -9.37 -7.66
C GLU A 97 6.31 -9.81 -8.81
N ASN A 98 5.87 -9.67 -10.07
CA ASN A 98 6.71 -10.02 -11.22
C ASN A 98 8.02 -9.22 -11.24
N LYS A 99 7.95 -7.92 -10.98
CA LYS A 99 9.14 -7.05 -10.86
C LYS A 99 10.06 -7.51 -9.74
N ALA A 100 9.51 -7.88 -8.59
CA ALA A 100 10.30 -8.37 -7.46
C ALA A 100 10.96 -9.72 -7.77
N GLN A 101 10.27 -10.65 -8.45
CA GLN A 101 10.87 -11.92 -8.87
C GLN A 101 12.01 -11.73 -9.88
N ASP A 102 11.84 -10.83 -10.85
CA ASP A 102 12.89 -10.51 -11.82
C ASP A 102 14.12 -9.89 -11.15
N LEU A 103 13.90 -9.02 -10.15
CA LEU A 103 14.97 -8.48 -9.34
C LEU A 103 15.70 -9.59 -8.55
N ARG A 104 14.99 -10.52 -7.91
CA ARG A 104 15.61 -11.63 -7.17
C ARG A 104 16.45 -12.53 -8.07
N LYS A 105 16.00 -12.81 -9.30
CA LYS A 105 16.81 -13.53 -10.30
C LYS A 105 18.09 -12.76 -10.64
N THR A 106 17.97 -11.45 -10.85
CA THR A 106 19.11 -10.56 -11.13
C THR A 106 20.11 -10.53 -9.97
N ILE A 107 19.62 -10.55 -8.73
CA ILE A 107 20.47 -10.61 -7.53
C ILE A 107 21.27 -11.91 -7.51
N VAL A 108 20.62 -13.07 -7.68
CA VAL A 108 21.29 -14.39 -7.70
C VAL A 108 22.32 -14.47 -8.84
N GLN A 109 22.04 -13.85 -9.99
CA GLN A 109 22.99 -13.83 -11.11
C GLN A 109 24.24 -12.98 -10.85
N LYS A 110 24.15 -11.96 -9.98
CA LYS A 110 25.22 -10.98 -9.76
C LYS A 110 25.94 -11.11 -8.42
N GLN A 111 25.30 -11.70 -7.43
CA GLN A 111 25.83 -11.81 -6.07
C GLN A 111 26.35 -13.22 -5.84
N VAL A 112 27.62 -13.31 -5.45
CA VAL A 112 28.28 -14.60 -5.17
C VAL A 112 27.69 -15.30 -3.92
N ASN A 113 27.00 -14.55 -3.06
CA ASN A 113 26.47 -15.03 -1.78
C ASN A 113 25.12 -15.76 -1.88
N PHE A 114 24.46 -15.73 -3.05
CA PHE A 114 23.15 -16.34 -3.22
C PHE A 114 23.19 -17.39 -4.33
N GLU A 115 22.90 -18.64 -3.97
CA GLU A 115 22.85 -19.75 -4.92
C GLU A 115 21.44 -19.91 -5.52
N THR A 116 20.41 -19.51 -4.79
CA THR A 116 19.01 -19.72 -5.19
C THR A 116 18.14 -18.51 -4.91
N VAL A 117 17.10 -18.33 -5.74
CA VAL A 117 16.14 -17.22 -5.62
C VAL A 117 15.44 -17.22 -4.26
N SER A 118 15.17 -18.40 -3.69
CA SER A 118 14.50 -18.56 -2.39
C SER A 118 15.28 -17.95 -1.22
N GLN A 119 16.61 -17.83 -1.32
CA GLN A 119 17.45 -17.22 -0.29
C GLN A 119 17.31 -15.69 -0.25
N VAL A 120 16.88 -15.07 -1.35
CA VAL A 120 16.69 -13.61 -1.43
C VAL A 120 15.27 -13.29 -0.95
N PRO A 121 15.06 -12.59 0.17
CA PRO A 121 13.72 -12.19 0.60
C PRO A 121 13.11 -11.18 -0.38
N LEU A 122 11.77 -11.20 -0.50
CA LEU A 122 11.04 -10.21 -1.31
C LEU A 122 11.34 -8.78 -0.84
N TRP A 123 11.38 -8.55 0.48
CA TRP A 123 11.59 -7.24 1.09
C TRP A 123 13.07 -7.04 1.47
N SER A 124 13.93 -7.01 0.45
CA SER A 124 15.38 -6.75 0.60
C SER A 124 15.70 -5.27 0.39
N THR A 125 16.91 -4.84 0.75
CA THR A 125 17.43 -3.48 0.49
C THR A 125 17.37 -3.10 -0.99
N PHE A 126 17.54 -4.07 -1.89
CA PHE A 126 17.47 -3.88 -3.34
C PHE A 126 16.05 -3.62 -3.87
N SER A 127 15.03 -4.05 -3.11
CA SER A 127 13.62 -4.04 -3.56
C SER A 127 12.84 -2.82 -3.13
N ASN A 128 13.43 -1.90 -2.35
CA ASN A 128 12.73 -0.73 -1.81
C ASN A 128 12.02 0.08 -2.91
N ALA A 129 12.66 0.30 -4.06
CA ALA A 129 12.05 1.00 -5.19
C ALA A 129 10.84 0.29 -5.83
N ILE A 130 10.71 -1.02 -5.64
CA ILE A 130 9.60 -1.82 -6.16
C ILE A 130 8.39 -1.76 -5.22
N PHE A 131 8.62 -1.76 -3.91
CA PHE A 131 7.56 -1.79 -2.90
C PHE A 131 7.13 -0.42 -2.37
N PHE A 132 7.97 0.61 -2.54
CA PHE A 132 7.74 1.95 -2.02
C PHE A 132 7.67 3.01 -3.14
N ASN A 133 6.86 2.77 -4.17
CA ASN A 133 6.64 3.71 -5.28
C ASN A 133 5.18 4.15 -5.43
N ALA A 134 4.92 5.02 -6.41
CA ALA A 134 3.59 5.56 -6.67
C ALA A 134 2.52 4.49 -6.90
N LEU A 135 2.84 3.37 -7.58
CA LEU A 135 1.88 2.31 -7.85
C LEU A 135 1.44 1.61 -6.57
N THR A 136 2.39 1.25 -5.71
CA THR A 136 2.10 0.63 -4.41
C THR A 136 1.40 1.59 -3.45
N PHE A 137 1.63 2.90 -3.57
CA PHE A 137 0.85 3.90 -2.83
C PHE A 137 -0.61 3.97 -3.34
N ILE A 138 -0.81 3.96 -4.65
CA ILE A 138 -2.15 3.87 -5.28
C ILE A 138 -2.86 2.59 -4.83
N LEU A 139 -2.14 1.46 -4.74
CA LEU A 139 -2.69 0.20 -4.23
C LEU A 139 -3.26 0.37 -2.81
N VAL A 140 -2.55 1.05 -1.91
CA VAL A 140 -3.05 1.34 -0.56
C VAL A 140 -4.32 2.18 -0.60
N LEU A 141 -4.39 3.21 -1.46
CA LEU A 141 -5.60 4.02 -1.65
C LEU A 141 -6.78 3.19 -2.19
N LEU A 142 -6.52 2.29 -3.14
CA LEU A 142 -7.54 1.39 -3.70
C LEU A 142 -8.08 0.45 -2.62
N ILE A 143 -7.21 -0.13 -1.79
CA ILE A 143 -7.62 -1.01 -0.68
C ILE A 143 -8.49 -0.23 0.32
N CYS A 144 -8.06 0.97 0.73
CA CYS A 144 -8.85 1.84 1.61
C CYS A 144 -10.22 2.18 0.99
N TYR A 145 -10.24 2.43 -0.32
CA TYR A 145 -11.49 2.68 -1.05
C TYR A 145 -12.42 1.48 -1.05
N ILE A 146 -11.90 0.29 -1.38
CA ILE A 146 -12.67 -0.96 -1.40
C ILE A 146 -13.26 -1.23 -0.02
N ILE A 147 -12.45 -1.16 1.04
CA ILE A 147 -12.90 -1.37 2.42
C ILE A 147 -13.98 -0.35 2.80
N GLY A 148 -13.74 0.93 2.55
CA GLY A 148 -14.67 2.01 2.87
C GLY A 148 -16.01 1.88 2.15
N ALA A 149 -15.98 1.55 0.85
CA ALA A 149 -17.19 1.37 0.05
C ALA A 149 -17.97 0.11 0.43
N VAL A 150 -17.30 -1.02 0.68
CA VAL A 150 -17.95 -2.25 1.17
C VAL A 150 -18.60 -2.02 2.53
N TRP A 151 -17.90 -1.33 3.43
CA TRP A 151 -18.44 -0.97 4.75
C TRP A 151 -19.67 -0.06 4.64
N SER A 152 -19.64 0.92 3.73
CA SER A 152 -20.78 1.79 3.43
C SER A 152 -22.01 0.97 3.02
N ILE A 153 -21.85 0.05 2.06
CA ILE A 153 -22.94 -0.83 1.59
C ILE A 153 -23.49 -1.68 2.74
N TYR A 154 -22.61 -2.29 3.54
CA TYR A 154 -23.00 -3.13 4.66
C TYR A 154 -23.81 -2.34 5.70
N ARG A 155 -23.35 -1.13 6.04
CA ARG A 155 -24.02 -0.24 7.00
C ARG A 155 -25.39 0.21 6.51
N GLU A 156 -25.52 0.57 5.24
CA GLU A 156 -26.83 0.93 4.67
C GLU A 156 -27.81 -0.24 4.69
N ARG A 157 -27.36 -1.45 4.30
CA ARG A 157 -28.19 -2.65 4.36
C ARG A 157 -28.68 -2.91 5.78
N ARG A 158 -27.79 -2.81 6.79
CA ARG A 158 -28.17 -3.00 8.20
C ARG A 158 -29.25 -2.01 8.64
N LYS A 159 -29.15 -0.73 8.27
CA LYS A 159 -30.16 0.30 8.60
C LYS A 159 -31.54 0.01 7.98
N ARG A 160 -31.59 -0.58 6.78
CA ARG A 160 -32.86 -0.95 6.12
C ARG A 160 -33.51 -2.17 6.77
N VAL A 161 -32.70 -3.14 7.24
CA VAL A 161 -33.19 -4.38 7.87
C VAL A 161 -33.58 -4.16 9.33
N PHE A 162 -32.84 -3.31 10.07
CA PHE A 162 -33.10 -2.98 11.47
C PHE A 162 -33.18 -1.46 11.64
N PRO A 163 -34.32 -0.82 11.31
CA PRO A 163 -34.51 0.60 11.56
C PRO A 163 -34.49 0.84 13.08
N SER A 164 -33.51 1.60 13.56
CA SER A 164 -33.51 2.11 14.92
C SER A 164 -34.71 3.05 15.07
N LYS A 165 -35.65 2.68 15.96
CA LYS A 165 -36.81 3.51 16.33
C LYS A 165 -36.36 4.82 16.97
#